data_AF-A0A1H1RFS4-F1
#
_entry.id   AF-A0A1H1RFS4-F1
#
_cell.length_a   1.000
_cell.length_b   1.000
_cell.length_c   1.000
_cell.angle_alpha   90.00
_cell.angle_beta   90.00
_cell.angle_gamma   90.00
#
_symmetry.space_group_name_H-M   'P 1'
#
loop_
_entity.id
_entity.type
_entity.pdbx_description
1 polymer ?
#
loop_
_entity_poly.entity_id
_entity_poly.type
_entity_poly.pdbx_seq_one_letter_code
_entity_poly.pdbx_strand_id
1 'polypeptide(L)' 'MLKKIIVSYFLLMFFTVKVSYSQCAMCKAVVENGNDSMAEGVNNGITYLMVFPYLLIGVLFYTIYRYKKRSKN' A
#
# COMPACT_ATOMS: atom_id res chain seq x y z
N MET A 1 -19.98 19.72 -17.63
CA MET A 1 -20.36 18.40 -17.07
C MET A 1 -19.23 17.75 -16.26
N LEU A 2 -17.99 17.73 -16.75
CA LEU A 2 -16.83 17.14 -16.06
C LEU A 2 -16.62 17.62 -14.60
N LYS A 3 -16.81 18.93 -14.33
CA LYS A 3 -16.68 19.50 -12.98
C LYS A 3 -17.69 18.92 -11.97
N LYS A 4 -18.91 18.59 -12.41
CA LYS A 4 -19.93 17.93 -11.57
C LYS A 4 -19.59 16.47 -11.31
N ILE A 5 -19.00 15.78 -12.29
CA ILE A 5 -18.53 14.40 -12.15
C ILE A 5 -17.38 14.33 -11.14
N ILE A 6 -16.41 15.25 -11.24
CA ILE A 6 -15.28 15.33 -10.29
C ILE A 6 -15.78 15.57 -8.87
N VAL A 7 -16.69 16.54 -8.68
CA VAL A 7 -17.27 16.82 -7.36
C VAL A 7 -18.06 15.62 -6.83
N SER A 8 -18.87 14.96 -7.67
CA SER A 8 -19.62 13.77 -7.28
C SER A 8 -18.70 12.60 -6.89
N TYR A 9 -17.59 12.42 -7.61
CA TYR A 9 -16.61 11.39 -7.31
C TYR A 9 -15.90 11.65 -5.98
N PHE A 10 -15.48 12.89 -5.74
CA PHE A 10 -14.89 13.30 -4.46
C PHE A 10 -15.86 13.11 -3.29
N LEU A 11 -17.15 13.44 -3.48
CA LEU A 11 -18.17 13.22 -2.47
C LEU A 11 -18.32 11.73 -2.14
N LEU A 12 -18.41 10.88 -3.17
CA LEU A 12 -18.52 9.43 -3.01
C LEU A 12 -17.30 8.84 -2.28
N MET A 13 -16.10 9.32 -2.59
CA MET A 13 -14.87 8.89 -1.93
C MET A 13 -14.89 9.26 -0.44
N PHE A 14 -15.39 10.45 -0.09
CA PHE A 14 -15.50 10.89 1.30
C PHE A 14 -16.48 10.03 2.13
N PHE A 15 -17.62 9.64 1.56
CA PHE A 15 -18.61 8.79 2.24
C PHE A 15 -18.19 7.31 2.34
N THR A 16 -17.18 6.89 1.59
CA THR A 16 -16.65 5.52 1.62
C THR A 16 -15.41 5.37 2.50
N VAL A 17 -14.94 6.46 3.12
CA VAL A 17 -13.86 6.41 4.10
C VAL A 17 -14.34 5.66 5.34
N LYS A 18 -13.97 4.39 5.44
CA LYS A 18 -14.10 3.63 6.68
C LYS A 18 -13.00 4.07 7.64
N VAL A 19 -13.35 4.23 8.92
CA VAL A 19 -12.37 4.39 10.00
C VAL A 19 -11.56 3.11 10.07
N SER A 20 -10.39 3.10 9.44
CA SER A 20 -9.41 2.05 9.62
C SER A 20 -8.74 2.32 10.96
N TYR A 21 -9.08 1.52 11.97
CA TYR A 21 -8.21 1.39 13.14
C TYR A 21 -6.84 1.00 12.59
N SER A 22 -5.78 1.72 12.96
CA SER A 22 -4.44 1.30 12.59
C SER A 22 -4.29 -0.16 13.02
N GLN A 23 -3.92 -1.05 12.09
CA GLN A 23 -3.70 -2.46 12.40
C GLN A 23 -2.62 -2.66 13.47
N CYS A 24 -1.91 -1.58 13.82
CA CYS A 24 -1.00 -1.49 14.95
C CYS A 24 -1.61 -1.99 16.27
N ALA A 25 -2.89 -1.76 16.58
CA ALA A 25 -3.47 -2.24 17.86
C ALA A 25 -3.72 -3.76 17.88
N MET A 26 -4.08 -4.35 16.74
CA MET A 26 -4.29 -5.80 16.59
C MET A 26 -2.95 -6.55 16.51
N CYS A 27 -2.01 -6.06 15.70
CA CYS A 27 -0.67 -6.65 15.59
C CYS A 27 0.12 -6.52 16.90
N LYS A 28 -0.01 -5.40 17.62
CA LYS A 28 0.63 -5.20 18.92
C LYS A 28 0.06 -6.12 19.99
N ALA A 29 -1.26 -6.32 20.05
CA ALA A 29 -1.86 -7.25 21.00
C ALA A 29 -1.44 -8.71 20.76
N VAL A 30 -1.29 -9.14 19.51
CA VAL A 30 -0.81 -10.48 19.16
C VAL A 30 0.68 -10.65 19.47
N VAL A 31 1.50 -9.61 19.29
CA VAL A 31 2.93 -9.65 19.62
C VAL A 31 3.16 -9.60 21.14
N GLU A 32 2.44 -8.73 21.87
CA GLU A 32 2.63 -8.56 23.31
C GLU A 32 2.02 -9.69 24.15
N ASN A 33 0.98 -10.36 23.66
CA ASN A 33 0.37 -11.53 24.33
C ASN A 33 0.79 -12.88 23.69
N GLY A 34 1.58 -12.85 22.62
CA GLY A 34 2.06 -14.03 21.91
C GLY A 34 3.36 -14.59 22.50
N ASN A 35 3.76 -15.78 22.05
CA ASN A 35 5.08 -16.34 22.37
C ASN A 35 6.16 -15.79 21.41
N ASP A 36 7.43 -16.06 21.71
CA ASP A 36 8.56 -15.58 20.90
C ASP A 36 8.43 -15.95 19.42
N SER A 37 7.92 -17.15 19.11
CA SER A 37 7.72 -17.60 17.72
C SER A 37 6.67 -16.77 16.96
N MET A 38 5.64 -16.24 17.65
CA MET A 38 4.65 -15.35 17.05
C MET A 38 5.26 -13.98 16.77
N ALA A 39 6.09 -13.46 17.68
CA ALA A 39 6.78 -12.19 17.50
C ALA A 39 7.78 -12.23 16.32
N GLU A 40 8.54 -13.32 16.19
CA GLU A 40 9.42 -13.54 15.03
C GLU A 40 8.63 -13.65 13.71
N GLY A 41 7.51 -14.36 13.73
CA GLY A 41 6.62 -14.47 12.56
C GLY A 41 6.12 -13.10 12.06
N VAL A 42 5.75 -12.20 12.98
CA VAL A 42 5.33 -10.84 12.65
C VAL A 42 6.49 -10.01 12.07
N ASN A 43 7.68 -10.06 12.67
CA ASN A 43 8.85 -9.34 12.17
C ASN A 43 9.23 -9.79 10.75
N ASN A 44 9.22 -11.10 10.49
CA ASN A 44 9.46 -11.66 9.17
C ASN A 44 8.39 -11.22 8.16
N GLY A 45 7.12 -11.16 8.58
CA GLY A 45 6.02 -10.66 7.77
C GLY A 45 6.18 -9.19 7.37
N ILE A 46 6.61 -8.32 8.30
CA ILE A 46 6.86 -6.90 8.01
C ILE A 46 7.95 -6.75 6.95
N THR A 47 9.07 -7.46 7.11
CA THR A 47 10.17 -7.42 6.13
C THR A 47 9.71 -7.95 4.77
N TYR A 48 8.94 -9.04 4.73
CA TYR A 48 8.40 -9.59 3.49
C TYR A 48 7.50 -8.59 2.76
N LEU A 49 6.59 -7.92 3.48
CA LEU A 49 5.68 -6.94 2.90
C LEU A 49 6.39 -5.66 2.43
N MET A 50 7.48 -5.25 3.09
CA MET A 50 8.29 -4.10 2.68
C MET A 50 8.96 -4.29 1.30
N VAL A 51 9.24 -5.52 0.88
CA VAL A 51 9.87 -5.79 -0.42
C VAL A 51 8.99 -5.35 -1.59
N PHE A 52 7.67 -5.51 -1.47
CA PHE A 52 6.73 -5.21 -2.55
C PHE A 52 6.78 -3.75 -3.03
N PRO A 53 6.71 -2.73 -2.16
CA PRO A 53 6.89 -1.32 -2.56
C PRO A 53 8.14 -1.07 -3.41
N TYR A 54 9.29 -1.64 -3.04
CA TYR A 54 10.54 -1.45 -3.79
C TYR A 54 10.48 -2.10 -5.18
N LEU A 55 9.92 -3.31 -5.28
CA LEU A 55 9.73 -4.00 -6.55
C LEU A 55 8.79 -3.22 -7.49
N LEU A 56 7.67 -2.73 -6.95
CA LEU A 56 6.69 -1.94 -7.72
C LEU A 56 7.32 -0.66 -8.27
N ILE A 57 8.11 0.04 -7.45
CA ILE A 57 8.84 1.24 -7.88
C ILE A 57 9.87 0.90 -8.97
N GLY A 58 10.63 -0.19 -8.80
CA GLY A 58 11.59 -0.65 -9.81
C GLY A 58 10.94 -0.98 -11.15
N VAL A 59 9.82 -1.70 -11.14
CA VAL A 59 9.03 -2.01 -12.34
C VAL A 59 8.48 -0.73 -12.98
N LEU A 60 7.97 0.19 -12.17
CA LEU A 60 7.45 1.48 -12.66
C LEU A 60 8.55 2.27 -13.39
N PHE A 61 9.74 2.42 -12.80
CA PHE A 61 10.84 3.11 -13.46
C PHE A 61 11.30 2.41 -14.73
N TYR A 62 11.40 1.08 -14.71
CA TYR A 62 11.77 0.31 -15.89
C TYR A 62 10.76 0.48 -17.04
N THR A 63 9.46 0.44 -16.75
CA THR A 63 8.40 0.63 -17.77
C THR A 63 8.45 2.03 -18.37
N ILE A 64 8.62 3.08 -17.55
CA ILE A 64 8.78 4.46 -18.01
C ILE A 64 10.03 4.61 -18.89
N TYR A 65 11.17 4.07 -18.44
CA TYR A 65 12.42 4.12 -19.22
C TYR A 65 12.26 3.43 -20.58
N ARG A 66 11.67 2.23 -20.61
CA ARG A 66 11.44 1.48 -21.85
C ARG A 66 10.50 2.21 -22.79
N TYR A 67 9.44 2.82 -22.26
CA TYR A 67 8.51 3.64 -23.04
C TYR A 67 9.21 4.85 -23.68
N LYS A 68 9.95 5.63 -22.89
CA LYS A 68 10.69 6.80 -23.40
C LYS A 68 11.75 6.42 -24.42
N LYS A 69 12.43 5.28 -24.25
CA LYS A 69 13.40 4.76 -25.22
C LYS A 69 12.76 4.36 -26.54
N ARG A 70 11.58 3.73 -26.51
CA ARG A 70 10.81 3.38 -27.71
C ARG A 70 10.25 4.60 -28.43
N SER A 71 9.84 5.64 -27.69
CA SER A 71 9.31 6.88 -28.28
C SER A 71 10.38 7.79 -28.89
N LYS A 72 11.67 7.56 -28.59
CA LYS A 72 12.80 8.34 -29.11
C LYS A 72 13.48 7.68 -30.32
N ASN A 73 13.12 6.43 -30.62
CA ASN A 73 13.47 5.72 -31.84
C ASN A 73 12.30 5.77 -32.81
#